data_AF-A0A8I2H0X7-F1
#
_entry.id   AF-A0A8I2H0X7-F1
#
_cell.length_a   1.000
_cell.length_b   1.000
_cell.length_c   1.000
_cell.angle_alpha   90.00
_cell.angle_beta   90.00
_cell.angle_gamma   90.00
#
_symmetry.space_group_name_H-M   'P 1'
#
loop_
_entity.id
_entity.type
_entity.pdbx_description
1 polymer ?
#
loop_
_entity_poly.entity_id
_entity_poly.type
_entity_poly.pdbx_seq_one_letter_code
_entity_poly.pdbx_strand_id
1 'polypeptide(L)'
;MRTVTGLFDDYSDARSAVSKLEAAGIPSNDISIVSNKAGRGDGDSDVAEDAATGAGIGAAVGGAGGLLTGLGLMAIPGVGPVVAAGWLAATAAGAVAGAVAGGAAGGLIGALTDSGVPEDDAHLYAEGVRRGGSLVTAKVDDARAPEAQAILQGSNWVDPIERRRAYNEQGWTRFDDTLDPYAPEQIAQERDRYRRTI
;
A
#
# COMPACT_ATOMS: atom_id res chain seq x y z
N MET A 1 -3.83 -13.61 15.65
CA MET A 1 -3.89 -12.45 14.75
C MET A 1 -2.85 -12.65 13.68
N ARG A 2 -3.28 -12.57 12.41
CA ARG A 2 -2.46 -12.74 11.22
C ARG A 2 -2.69 -11.55 10.30
N THR A 3 -1.61 -11.11 9.65
CA THR A 3 -1.68 -10.07 8.62
C THR A 3 -1.80 -10.74 7.25
N VAL A 4 -2.84 -10.39 6.50
CA VAL A 4 -2.95 -10.70 5.07
C VAL A 4 -2.64 -9.45 4.26
N THR A 5 -1.94 -9.62 3.15
CA THR A 5 -1.46 -8.52 2.31
C THR A 5 -1.79 -8.80 0.85
N GLY A 6 -2.22 -7.77 0.12
CA GLY A 6 -2.50 -7.82 -1.31
C GLY A 6 -1.88 -6.63 -2.02
N LEU A 7 -1.18 -6.88 -3.12
CA LEU A 7 -0.67 -5.86 -4.03
C LEU A 7 -1.62 -5.72 -5.21
N PHE A 8 -1.82 -4.50 -5.68
CA PHE A 8 -2.71 -4.14 -6.78
C PHE A 8 -1.99 -3.16 -7.70
N ASP A 9 -2.17 -3.30 -9.01
CA ASP A 9 -1.59 -2.36 -9.98
C ASP A 9 -2.39 -1.07 -10.10
N ASP A 10 -3.69 -1.12 -9.83
CA ASP A 10 -4.61 0.02 -9.91
C ASP A 10 -5.20 0.36 -8.52
N TYR A 11 -5.28 1.65 -8.22
CA TYR A 11 -5.80 2.14 -6.95
C TYR A 11 -7.27 1.77 -6.73
N SER A 12 -8.07 1.76 -7.80
CA SER A 12 -9.50 1.38 -7.76
C SER A 12 -9.70 -0.05 -7.26
N ASP A 13 -8.82 -0.97 -7.64
CA ASP A 13 -8.87 -2.38 -7.26
C ASP A 13 -8.53 -2.54 -5.76
N ALA A 14 -7.50 -1.84 -5.31
CA ALA A 14 -7.16 -1.76 -3.89
C ALA A 14 -8.30 -1.17 -3.04
N ARG A 15 -8.95 -0.09 -3.50
CA ARG A 15 -10.11 0.53 -2.83
C ARG A 15 -11.32 -0.41 -2.79
N SER A 16 -11.55 -1.14 -3.88
CA SER A 16 -12.59 -2.19 -3.95
C SER A 16 -12.32 -3.30 -2.93
N ALA A 17 -11.05 -3.73 -2.82
CA ALA A 17 -10.64 -4.73 -1.84
C ALA A 17 -10.89 -4.25 -0.39
N VAL A 18 -10.48 -3.02 -0.05
CA VAL A 18 -10.78 -2.40 1.26
C VAL A 18 -12.28 -2.40 1.54
N SER A 19 -13.09 -1.94 0.59
CA SER A 19 -14.55 -1.85 0.75
C SER A 19 -15.18 -3.23 1.00
N LYS A 20 -14.69 -4.27 0.32
CA LYS A 20 -15.16 -5.65 0.52
C LYS A 20 -14.71 -6.23 1.87
N LEU A 21 -13.51 -5.91 2.35
CA LEU A 21 -13.04 -6.30 3.68
C LEU A 21 -13.91 -5.67 4.78
N GLU A 22 -14.22 -4.37 4.65
CA GLU A 22 -15.13 -3.67 5.57
C GLU A 22 -16.55 -4.27 5.52
N ALA A 23 -17.07 -4.56 4.33
CA ALA A 23 -18.38 -5.20 4.16
C ALA A 23 -18.44 -6.62 4.75
N ALA A 24 -17.32 -7.33 4.78
CA ALA A 24 -17.18 -8.60 5.50
C ALA A 24 -17.07 -8.42 7.03
N GLY A 25 -17.08 -7.18 7.54
CA GLY A 25 -17.00 -6.89 8.96
C GLY A 25 -15.58 -6.95 9.53
N ILE A 26 -14.55 -6.74 8.69
CA ILE A 26 -13.19 -6.49 9.20
C ILE A 26 -13.12 -5.00 9.59
N PRO A 27 -12.72 -4.67 10.83
CA PRO A 27 -12.69 -3.27 11.27
C PRO A 27 -11.74 -2.42 10.44
N SER A 28 -12.15 -1.22 10.08
CA SER A 28 -11.32 -0.25 9.33
C SER A 28 -9.99 0.08 10.02
N ASN A 29 -9.93 0.00 11.35
CA ASN A 29 -8.70 0.19 12.11
C ASN A 29 -7.69 -0.95 11.95
N ASP A 30 -8.14 -2.13 11.51
CA ASP A 30 -7.30 -3.29 11.24
C ASP A 30 -6.88 -3.39 9.76
N ILE A 31 -7.44 -2.53 8.90
CA ILE A 31 -7.12 -2.42 7.49
C ILE A 31 -6.17 -1.24 7.28
N SER A 32 -5.23 -1.38 6.35
CA SER A 32 -4.42 -0.27 5.85
C SER A 32 -4.28 -0.34 4.34
N ILE A 33 -4.11 0.82 3.73
CA ILE A 33 -3.82 0.97 2.30
C ILE A 33 -2.66 1.94 2.12
N VAL A 34 -1.71 1.61 1.26
CA VAL A 34 -0.59 2.48 0.88
C VAL A 34 -0.48 2.49 -0.64
N SER A 35 -0.55 3.67 -1.24
CA SER A 35 -0.62 3.83 -2.69
C SER A 35 0.34 4.89 -3.17
N ASN A 36 1.06 4.60 -4.25
CA ASN A 36 1.89 5.61 -4.91
C ASN A 36 1.01 6.72 -5.49
N LYS A 37 1.33 7.99 -5.23
CA LYS A 37 0.54 9.14 -5.70
C LYS A 37 0.50 9.23 -7.22
N ALA A 38 1.63 9.00 -7.90
CA ALA A 38 1.69 9.01 -9.36
C ALA A 38 0.93 7.81 -9.98
N GLY A 39 0.71 6.75 -9.21
CA GLY A 39 -0.12 5.60 -9.57
C GLY A 39 -1.63 5.87 -9.55
N ARG A 40 -2.10 6.97 -8.98
CA ARG A 40 -3.53 7.20 -8.73
C ARG A 40 -4.30 7.76 -9.94
N GLY A 41 -3.60 8.32 -10.93
CA GLY A 41 -4.18 8.97 -12.10
C GLY A 41 -4.76 10.35 -11.78
N ASP A 42 -4.83 11.24 -12.78
CA ASP A 42 -5.26 12.64 -12.62
C ASP A 42 -6.73 12.80 -12.20
N GLY A 43 -7.55 11.76 -12.29
CA GLY A 43 -8.98 11.77 -11.97
C GLY A 43 -9.34 11.47 -10.51
N ASP A 44 -8.35 11.23 -9.63
CA ASP A 44 -8.57 10.96 -8.19
C ASP A 44 -8.00 12.09 -7.30
N SER A 45 -7.82 13.28 -7.89
CA SER A 45 -7.48 14.52 -7.18
C SER A 45 -8.55 14.96 -6.19
N ASP A 46 -9.80 14.53 -6.38
CA ASP A 46 -10.93 14.86 -5.50
C ASP A 46 -10.75 14.37 -4.06
N VAL A 47 -9.83 13.43 -3.80
CA VAL A 47 -9.47 12.99 -2.44
C VAL A 47 -8.42 13.90 -1.79
N ALA A 48 -7.68 14.67 -2.60
CA ALA A 48 -6.67 15.62 -2.13
C ALA A 48 -7.26 17.02 -1.85
N GLU A 49 -8.39 17.40 -2.46
CA GLU A 49 -9.09 18.65 -2.14
C GLU A 49 -9.68 18.66 -0.70
N ASP A 50 -10.02 17.50 -0.13
CA ASP A 50 -10.46 17.40 1.29
C ASP A 50 -9.30 17.39 2.29
N ALA A 51 -8.08 17.06 1.86
CA ALA A 51 -6.88 17.07 2.71
C ALA A 51 -6.23 18.45 2.81
N ALA A 52 -6.49 19.35 1.85
CA ALA A 52 -5.92 20.69 1.79
C ALA A 52 -6.66 21.72 2.67
N THR A 53 -7.84 21.40 3.19
CA THR A 53 -8.73 22.38 3.87
C THR A 53 -8.56 22.45 5.40
N GLY A 54 -7.72 21.65 6.06
CA GLY A 54 -7.64 21.74 7.52
C GLY A 54 -6.42 21.13 8.17
N ALA A 55 -5.63 21.98 8.82
CA ALA A 55 -4.58 21.62 9.74
C ALA A 55 -5.04 20.63 10.82
N GLY A 56 -4.25 19.58 11.04
CA GLY A 56 -4.34 18.72 12.22
C GLY A 56 -4.74 17.29 11.88
N ILE A 57 -3.88 16.38 12.33
CA ILE A 57 -4.15 14.95 12.58
C ILE A 57 -5.65 14.73 12.86
N GLY A 58 -6.39 14.20 11.88
CA GLY A 58 -7.82 13.87 12.04
C GLY A 58 -8.79 14.70 11.19
N ALA A 59 -8.84 14.44 9.88
CA ALA A 59 -10.05 14.65 9.10
C ALA A 59 -10.76 13.30 8.96
N ALA A 60 -11.66 13.03 9.91
CA ALA A 60 -12.69 12.02 9.75
C ALA A 60 -13.70 12.54 8.73
N VAL A 61 -13.58 12.16 7.45
CA VAL A 61 -14.63 12.33 6.45
C VAL A 61 -14.70 11.08 5.58
N GLY A 62 -15.60 10.18 5.94
CA GLY A 62 -16.03 9.07 5.09
C GLY A 62 -16.84 9.60 3.90
N GLY A 63 -16.17 9.77 2.76
CA GLY A 63 -16.80 10.07 1.48
C GLY A 63 -16.84 8.84 0.57
N ALA A 64 -18.03 8.30 0.33
CA ALA A 64 -18.40 7.28 -0.67
C ALA A 64 -17.58 5.96 -0.78
N GLY A 65 -16.54 5.70 0.03
CA GLY A 65 -15.76 4.45 -0.10
C GLY A 65 -14.82 4.05 1.02
N GLY A 66 -15.20 4.23 2.29
CA GLY A 66 -14.59 3.53 3.43
C GLY A 66 -14.38 4.38 4.69
N LEU A 67 -14.17 3.74 5.84
CA LEU A 67 -13.99 4.38 7.17
C LEU A 67 -12.53 4.35 7.67
N LEU A 68 -11.54 4.18 6.78
CA LEU A 68 -10.14 4.16 7.19
C LEU A 68 -9.75 5.47 7.87
N THR A 69 -9.22 5.38 9.08
CA THR A 69 -8.71 6.52 9.83
C THR A 69 -7.25 6.81 9.44
N GLY A 70 -6.81 8.06 9.56
CA GLY A 70 -5.39 8.41 9.39
C GLY A 70 -4.91 8.51 7.94
N LEU A 71 -5.74 9.05 7.03
CA LEU A 71 -5.28 9.40 5.69
C LEU A 71 -4.15 10.45 5.77
N GLY A 72 -3.04 10.20 5.09
CA GLY A 72 -1.92 11.11 5.04
C GLY A 72 -1.16 11.02 3.72
N LEU A 73 -0.59 12.16 3.30
CA LEU A 73 0.44 12.21 2.27
C LEU A 73 1.80 12.16 2.94
N MET A 74 2.69 11.31 2.43
CA MET A 74 4.08 11.26 2.90
C MET A 74 5.03 10.88 1.77
N ALA A 75 6.30 11.24 1.92
CA ALA A 75 7.35 10.80 1.00
C ALA A 75 8.11 9.63 1.63
N ILE A 76 8.20 8.52 0.91
CA ILE A 76 9.00 7.36 1.31
C ILE A 76 10.26 7.34 0.43
N PRO A 77 11.47 7.31 1.01
CA PRO A 77 12.72 7.16 0.24
C PRO A 77 12.65 5.97 -0.73
N GLY A 78 13.16 6.13 -1.95
CA GLY A 78 13.06 5.14 -3.02
C GLY A 78 11.70 5.04 -3.71
N VAL A 79 10.59 5.24 -2.99
CA VAL A 79 9.21 5.10 -3.52
C VAL A 79 8.67 6.42 -4.08
N GLY A 80 8.98 7.54 -3.42
CA GLY A 80 8.40 8.86 -3.72
C GLY A 80 7.13 9.17 -2.91
N PRO A 81 6.31 10.13 -3.36
CA PRO A 81 5.08 10.52 -2.66
C PRO A 81 4.04 9.40 -2.66
N VAL A 82 3.52 9.07 -1.49
CA VAL A 82 2.44 8.09 -1.29
C VAL A 82 1.26 8.69 -0.54
N VAL A 83 0.09 8.11 -0.79
CA VAL A 83 -1.11 8.27 0.04
C VAL A 83 -1.24 7.02 0.89
N ALA A 84 -1.35 7.17 2.20
CA ALA A 84 -1.55 6.05 3.11
C ALA A 84 -2.76 6.29 4.02
N ALA A 85 -3.50 5.24 4.37
CA ALA A 85 -4.53 5.27 5.39
C ALA A 85 -4.50 3.99 6.23
N GLY A 86 -5.02 4.05 7.46
CA GLY A 86 -5.04 2.93 8.42
C GLY A 86 -3.80 2.88 9.32
N TRP A 87 -3.68 1.80 10.08
CA TRP A 87 -2.62 1.63 11.09
C TRP A 87 -1.18 1.69 10.52
N LEU A 88 -0.94 1.29 9.26
CA LEU A 88 0.38 1.45 8.60
C LEU A 88 0.71 2.89 8.23
N ALA A 89 -0.30 3.74 7.99
CA ALA A 89 -0.07 5.16 7.72
C ALA A 89 0.52 5.86 8.95
N ALA A 90 0.03 5.49 10.14
CA ALA A 90 0.52 6.01 11.41
C ALA A 90 1.97 5.61 11.71
N THR A 91 2.36 4.36 11.40
CA THR A 91 3.74 3.89 11.63
C THR A 91 4.73 4.55 10.68
N ALA A 92 4.36 4.71 9.41
CA ALA A 92 5.19 5.36 8.41
C ALA A 92 5.39 6.86 8.72
N ALA A 93 4.37 7.56 9.21
CA ALA A 93 4.49 8.94 9.70
C ALA A 93 5.35 9.04 10.98
N GLY A 94 5.23 8.06 11.90
CA GLY A 94 5.99 8.01 13.15
C GLY A 94 7.49 7.73 12.97
N ALA A 95 7.87 6.99 11.92
CA ALA A 95 9.25 6.68 11.60
C ALA A 95 10.11 7.92 11.29
N VAL A 96 9.49 9.00 10.80
CA VAL A 96 10.17 10.28 10.53
C VAL A 96 10.54 11.01 11.84
N ALA A 97 9.81 10.79 12.94
CA ALA A 97 10.05 11.43 14.23
C ALA A 97 10.85 10.56 15.22
N GLY A 98 10.90 9.25 15.04
CA GLY A 98 11.36 8.27 16.03
C GLY A 98 12.77 7.68 15.86
N ALA A 99 13.60 8.18 14.95
CA ALA A 99 14.92 7.61 14.63
C ALA A 99 15.99 7.70 15.76
N VAL A 100 15.60 8.00 17.00
CA VAL A 100 16.52 8.15 18.15
C VAL A 100 16.66 6.86 18.98
N ALA A 101 15.82 5.84 18.76
CA ALA A 101 15.84 4.60 19.54
C ALA A 101 16.00 3.34 18.66
N GLY A 102 17.10 3.28 17.91
CA GLY A 102 17.72 2.02 17.47
C GLY A 102 16.92 1.12 16.51
N GLY A 103 17.09 1.35 15.21
CA GLY A 103 16.78 0.35 14.18
C GLY A 103 16.55 0.98 12.82
N ALA A 104 17.43 0.71 11.84
CA ALA A 104 17.37 1.23 10.47
C ALA A 104 16.27 0.58 9.60
N ALA A 105 15.07 0.39 10.15
CA ALA A 105 13.91 -0.18 9.45
C ALA A 105 12.71 0.79 9.39
N GLY A 106 12.98 2.10 9.32
CA GLY A 106 11.96 3.17 9.41
C GLY A 106 11.09 3.39 8.16
N GLY A 107 10.79 2.33 7.39
CA GLY A 107 10.06 2.43 6.12
C GLY A 107 8.98 1.36 5.96
N LEU A 108 8.38 1.30 4.77
CA LEU A 108 7.31 0.34 4.44
C LEU A 108 7.74 -1.12 4.71
N ILE A 109 9.01 -1.47 4.45
CA ILE A 109 9.56 -2.81 4.76
C ILE A 109 9.42 -3.13 6.24
N GLY A 110 9.95 -2.26 7.12
CA GLY A 110 9.91 -2.47 8.56
C GLY A 110 8.49 -2.57 9.10
N ALA A 111 7.60 -1.71 8.62
CA ALA A 111 6.20 -1.74 9.03
C ALA A 111 5.49 -3.04 8.63
N LEU A 112 5.84 -3.62 7.46
CA LEU A 112 5.32 -4.91 7.01
C LEU A 112 5.92 -6.06 7.81
N THR A 113 7.24 -6.08 8.02
CA THR A 113 7.91 -7.14 8.79
C THR A 113 7.46 -7.17 10.25
N ASP A 114 7.30 -6.00 10.88
CA ASP A 114 6.79 -5.87 12.25
C ASP A 114 5.34 -6.36 12.37
N SER A 115 4.61 -6.36 11.26
CA SER A 115 3.24 -6.89 11.19
C SER A 115 3.17 -8.39 10.89
N GLY A 116 4.32 -9.05 10.73
CA GLY A 116 4.42 -10.48 10.46
C GLY A 116 4.43 -10.86 8.98
N VAL A 117 4.62 -9.90 8.07
CA VAL A 117 4.88 -10.20 6.65
C VAL A 117 6.34 -10.68 6.50
N PRO A 118 6.61 -11.79 5.78
CA PRO A 118 7.98 -12.22 5.52
C PRO A 118 8.81 -11.13 4.83
N GLU A 119 10.07 -10.97 5.21
CA GLU A 119 10.95 -9.90 4.71
C GLU A 119 11.08 -9.90 3.17
N ASP A 120 11.22 -11.09 2.57
CA ASP A 120 11.28 -11.24 1.11
C ASP A 120 10.01 -10.73 0.42
N ASP A 121 8.84 -10.94 1.03
CA ASP A 121 7.55 -10.43 0.53
C ASP A 121 7.41 -8.93 0.78
N ALA A 122 7.88 -8.43 1.92
CA ALA A 122 7.92 -7.00 2.20
C ALA A 122 8.73 -6.25 1.12
N HIS A 123 9.90 -6.78 0.71
CA HIS A 123 10.69 -6.22 -0.39
C HIS A 123 9.93 -6.17 -1.71
N LEU A 124 9.23 -7.25 -2.06
CA LEU A 124 8.39 -7.30 -3.25
C LEU A 124 7.28 -6.24 -3.22
N TYR A 125 6.59 -6.12 -2.08
CA TYR A 125 5.50 -5.16 -1.90
C TYR A 125 5.98 -3.71 -1.96
N ALA A 126 7.12 -3.40 -1.34
CA ALA A 126 7.70 -2.06 -1.42
C ALA A 126 8.11 -1.70 -2.86
N GLU A 127 8.69 -2.64 -3.61
CA GLU A 127 8.99 -2.44 -5.02
C GLU A 127 7.69 -2.27 -5.85
N GLY A 128 6.65 -3.03 -5.55
CA GLY A 128 5.33 -2.88 -6.18
C GLY A 128 4.75 -1.48 -6.00
N VAL A 129 4.81 -0.93 -4.78
CA VAL A 129 4.38 0.45 -4.51
C VAL A 129 5.32 1.46 -5.19
N ARG A 130 6.64 1.24 -5.17
CA ARG A 130 7.60 2.10 -5.88
C ARG A 130 7.31 2.20 -7.37
N ARG A 131 6.87 1.11 -8.00
CA ARG A 131 6.49 1.04 -9.42
C ARG A 131 5.08 1.54 -9.72
N GLY A 132 4.41 2.15 -8.74
CA GLY A 132 3.11 2.80 -8.94
C GLY A 132 1.91 2.02 -8.43
N GLY A 133 2.12 0.85 -7.82
CA GLY A 133 1.05 0.02 -7.28
C GLY A 133 0.45 0.55 -5.97
N SER A 134 -0.54 -0.19 -5.50
CA SER A 134 -1.24 0.00 -4.23
C SER A 134 -1.19 -1.28 -3.40
N LEU A 135 -0.91 -1.14 -2.12
CA LEU A 135 -0.82 -2.24 -1.15
C LEU A 135 -1.98 -2.14 -0.17
N VAL A 136 -2.68 -3.24 0.07
CA VAL A 136 -3.69 -3.36 1.13
C VAL A 136 -3.25 -4.43 2.12
N THR A 137 -3.34 -4.13 3.40
CA THR A 137 -3.10 -5.08 4.48
C THR A 137 -4.29 -5.15 5.43
N ALA A 138 -4.62 -6.33 5.93
CA ALA A 138 -5.63 -6.50 6.98
C ALA A 138 -5.12 -7.40 8.10
N LYS A 139 -5.27 -6.96 9.34
CA LYS A 139 -5.04 -7.79 10.55
C LYS A 139 -6.34 -8.49 10.91
N VAL A 140 -6.31 -9.82 10.93
CA VAL A 140 -7.49 -10.63 11.21
C VAL A 140 -7.16 -11.80 12.11
N ASP A 141 -8.15 -12.36 12.79
CA ASP A 141 -7.98 -13.62 13.48
C ASP A 141 -7.67 -14.75 12.50
N ASP A 142 -6.97 -15.79 12.97
CA ASP A 142 -6.51 -16.89 12.11
C ASP A 142 -7.68 -17.60 11.41
N ALA A 143 -8.84 -17.65 12.06
CA ALA A 143 -10.08 -18.21 11.50
C ALA A 143 -10.62 -17.39 10.33
N ARG A 144 -10.32 -16.08 10.27
CA ARG A 144 -10.79 -15.16 9.22
C ARG A 144 -9.74 -14.90 8.15
N ALA A 145 -8.48 -15.31 8.36
CA ALA A 145 -7.41 -15.14 7.38
C ALA A 145 -7.75 -15.71 5.98
N PRO A 146 -8.36 -16.89 5.84
CA PRO A 146 -8.75 -17.41 4.52
C PRO A 146 -9.82 -16.54 3.82
N GLU A 147 -10.79 -16.03 4.58
CA GLU A 147 -11.84 -15.13 4.05
C GLU A 147 -11.23 -13.81 3.56
N ALA A 148 -10.41 -13.17 4.39
CA ALA A 148 -9.76 -11.91 4.05
C ALA A 148 -8.82 -12.07 2.85
N GLN A 149 -8.07 -13.18 2.78
CA GLN A 149 -7.23 -13.51 1.64
C GLN A 149 -8.04 -13.70 0.36
N ALA A 150 -9.18 -14.41 0.41
CA ALA A 150 -10.05 -14.59 -0.73
C ALA A 150 -10.64 -13.26 -1.25
N ILE A 151 -10.96 -12.33 -0.35
CA ILE A 151 -11.44 -10.98 -0.71
C ILE A 151 -10.37 -10.19 -1.47
N LEU A 152 -9.12 -10.23 -0.99
CA LEU A 152 -8.00 -9.60 -1.67
C LEU A 152 -7.82 -10.22 -3.07
N GLN A 153 -7.77 -11.55 -3.15
CA GLN A 153 -7.64 -12.31 -4.39
C GLN A 153 -8.73 -11.99 -5.42
N GLY A 154 -9.97 -11.89 -4.98
CA GLY A 154 -11.14 -11.58 -5.82
C GLY A 154 -11.25 -10.11 -6.24
N SER A 155 -10.22 -9.29 -6.02
CA SER A 155 -10.20 -7.87 -6.35
C SER A 155 -9.07 -7.50 -7.30
N ASN A 156 -8.77 -8.38 -8.27
CA ASN A 156 -7.69 -8.20 -9.25
C ASN A 156 -6.31 -8.05 -8.57
N TRP A 157 -6.04 -8.92 -7.60
CA TRP A 157 -4.76 -8.91 -6.92
C TRP A 157 -3.61 -9.28 -7.87
N VAL A 158 -2.43 -8.83 -7.52
CA VAL A 158 -1.19 -9.27 -8.15
C VAL A 158 -0.72 -10.54 -7.45
N ASP A 159 -0.52 -11.63 -8.19
CA ASP A 159 0.14 -12.82 -7.66
C ASP A 159 1.60 -12.50 -7.30
N PRO A 160 2.01 -12.62 -6.01
CA PRO A 160 3.36 -12.28 -5.58
C PRO A 160 4.45 -13.14 -6.25
N ILE A 161 4.17 -14.40 -6.57
CA ILE A 161 5.13 -15.32 -7.17
C ILE A 161 5.40 -14.91 -8.62
N GLU A 162 4.34 -14.64 -9.39
CA GLU A 162 4.47 -14.17 -10.77
C GLU A 162 5.13 -12.79 -10.84
N ARG A 163 4.75 -11.88 -9.93
CA ARG A 163 5.35 -10.55 -9.87
C ARG A 163 6.83 -10.60 -9.55
N ARG A 164 7.22 -11.39 -8.56
CA ARG A 164 8.63 -11.57 -8.19
C ARG A 164 9.44 -12.11 -9.37
N ARG A 165 8.90 -13.10 -10.09
CA ARG A 165 9.54 -13.65 -11.30
C ARG A 165 9.75 -12.55 -12.35
N ALA A 166 8.70 -11.78 -12.65
CA ALA A 166 8.77 -10.71 -13.65
C ALA A 166 9.76 -9.61 -13.26
N TYR A 167 9.90 -9.28 -11.98
CA TYR A 167 10.90 -8.33 -11.49
C TYR A 167 12.31 -8.90 -11.59
N ASN A 168 12.53 -10.17 -11.21
CA ASN A 168 13.82 -10.82 -11.32
C ASN A 168 14.32 -10.90 -12.77
N GLU A 169 13.42 -11.14 -13.73
CA GLU A 169 13.73 -11.12 -15.17
C GLU A 169 14.19 -9.73 -15.66
N GLN A 170 13.81 -8.67 -14.95
CA GLN A 170 14.25 -7.30 -15.19
C GLN A 170 15.51 -6.92 -14.38
N GLY A 171 16.12 -7.88 -13.68
CA GLY A 171 17.32 -7.66 -12.87
C GLY A 171 17.07 -7.10 -11.47
N TRP A 172 15.81 -7.00 -11.02
CA TRP A 172 15.51 -6.67 -9.63
C TRP A 172 15.85 -7.86 -8.72
N THR A 173 16.31 -7.57 -7.50
CA THR A 173 16.65 -8.61 -6.50
C THR A 173 16.03 -8.32 -5.14
N ARG A 174 16.05 -7.05 -4.72
CA ARG A 174 15.42 -6.53 -3.51
C ARG A 174 15.06 -5.06 -3.70
N PHE A 175 14.16 -4.57 -2.87
CA PHE A 175 13.90 -3.13 -2.78
C PHE A 175 15.15 -2.39 -2.29
N ASP A 176 15.44 -1.26 -2.96
CA ASP A 176 16.56 -0.37 -2.70
C ASP A 176 16.01 1.05 -2.55
N ASP A 177 16.10 1.58 -1.33
CA ASP A 177 15.60 2.90 -0.95
C ASP A 177 16.51 4.05 -1.35
N THR A 178 17.70 3.75 -1.89
CA THR A 178 18.67 4.74 -2.37
C THR A 178 18.45 5.13 -3.83
N LEU A 179 17.67 4.34 -4.58
CA LEU A 179 17.35 4.65 -5.97
C LEU A 179 16.31 5.78 -6.06
N ASP A 180 16.32 6.50 -7.18
CA ASP A 180 15.30 7.51 -7.42
C ASP A 180 13.89 6.88 -7.51
N PRO A 181 12.85 7.59 -7.04
CA PRO A 181 11.46 7.24 -7.30
C PRO A 181 11.18 7.10 -8.80
N TYR A 182 10.27 6.19 -9.16
CA TYR A 182 9.82 6.09 -10.54
C TYR A 182 9.10 7.37 -10.96
N ALA A 183 9.45 7.90 -12.13
CA ALA A 183 8.74 9.01 -12.75
C ALA A 183 7.32 8.57 -13.18
N PRO A 184 6.35 9.50 -13.28
CA PRO A 184 4.98 9.20 -13.70
C PRO A 184 4.90 8.43 -15.03
N GLU A 185 5.76 8.75 -15.99
CA GLU A 185 5.80 8.08 -17.30
C GLU A 185 6.29 6.63 -17.18
N GLN A 186 7.23 6.36 -16.27
CA GLN A 186 7.72 5.01 -15.99
C GLN A 186 6.64 4.18 -15.30
N ILE A 187 5.89 4.78 -14.37
CA ILE A 187 4.74 4.15 -13.72
C ILE A 187 3.64 3.81 -14.74
N ALA A 188 3.34 4.72 -15.67
CA ALA A 188 2.38 4.46 -16.73
C ALA A 188 2.83 3.28 -17.62
N GLN A 189 4.11 3.22 -17.99
CA GLN A 189 4.68 2.12 -18.76
C GLN A 189 4.65 0.78 -18.01
N GLU A 190 4.98 0.76 -16.72
CA GLU A 190 4.87 -0.45 -15.89
C GLU A 190 3.42 -0.96 -15.84
N ARG A 191 2.46 -0.04 -15.69
CA ARG A 191 1.05 -0.41 -15.68
C ARG A 191 0.58 -1.00 -17.00
N ASP A 192 0.95 -0.39 -18.12
CA ASP A 192 0.64 -0.90 -19.45
C ASP A 192 1.27 -2.28 -19.71
N ARG A 193 2.44 -2.55 -19.12
CA ARG A 193 3.10 -3.85 -19.19
C ARG A 193 2.27 -4.94 -18.53
N TYR A 194 1.72 -4.68 -17.34
CA TYR A 194 0.99 -5.69 -16.58
C TYR A 194 -0.51 -5.78 -16.92
N ARG A 195 -1.13 -4.70 -17.42
CA ARG A 195 -2.51 -4.73 -17.93
C ARG A 195 -2.70 -5.60 -19.18
N ARG A 196 -1.66 -5.77 -20.00
CA ARG A 196 -1.77 -6.51 -21.28
C ARG A 196 -1.69 -8.03 -21.11
N THR A 197 -1.42 -8.52 -19.92
CA THR A 197 -1.14 -9.95 -19.67
C THR A 197 -2.31 -10.70 -19.05
N ILE A 198 -3.50 -10.06 -18.95
CA ILE A 198 -4.75 -10.64 -18.39
C ILE A 198 -5.79 -10.84 -19.48
#